data_AF-A0A7J8WAU6-F1
#
_entry.id   AF-A0A7J8WAU6-F1
#
_cell.length_a   1.000
_cell.length_b   1.000
_cell.length_c   1.000
_cell.angle_alpha   90.00
_cell.angle_beta   90.00
_cell.angle_gamma   90.00
#
_symmetry.space_group_name_H-M   'P 1'
#
loop_
_entity.id
_entity.type
_entity.pdbx_description
1 polymer ?
#
loop_
_entity_poly.entity_id
_entity_poly.type
_entity_poly.pdbx_seq_one_letter_code
_entity_poly.pdbx_strand_id
1 'polypeptide(L)'
;MKLREIQRRVALEMHVNVNMIRCRRVKKMVKDNLAGNFVQEFAMSWDYADELRLKNPRSTIKMEVNRVTPESPPHFKRVSYWLLL
;
A
#
# COMPACT_ATOMS: atom_id res chain seq x y z
N MET A 1 15.30 0.44 3.28
CA MET A 1 16.15 1.05 4.33
C MET A 1 16.55 0.05 5.42
N LYS A 2 17.87 -0.09 5.67
CA LYS A 2 18.44 -0.98 6.71
C LYS A 2 18.41 -0.28 8.10
N LEU A 3 18.45 -1.04 9.20
CA LEU A 3 18.35 -0.44 10.55
C LEU A 3 19.51 0.51 10.90
N ARG A 4 20.74 0.16 10.51
CA ARG A 4 21.92 1.04 10.71
C ARG A 4 21.82 2.35 9.94
N GLU A 5 21.14 2.33 8.80
CA GLU A 5 20.91 3.50 7.97
C GLU A 5 19.92 4.47 8.64
N ILE A 6 18.85 3.93 9.25
CA ILE A 6 17.93 4.71 10.09
C ILE A 6 18.68 5.35 11.26
N GLN A 7 19.47 4.55 11.98
CA GLN A 7 20.24 5.04 13.13
C GLN A 7 21.21 6.17 12.72
N ARG A 8 21.92 5.98 11.60
CA ARG A 8 22.84 6.99 11.07
C ARG A 8 22.11 8.28 10.70
N ARG A 9 20.96 8.20 10.02
CA ARG A 9 20.15 9.38 9.66
C ARG A 9 19.66 10.12 10.88
N VAL A 10 19.12 9.43 11.89
CA VAL A 10 18.67 10.07 13.14
C VAL A 10 19.84 10.77 13.85
N ALA A 11 21.01 10.15 13.90
CA ALA A 11 22.19 10.76 14.49
C ALA A 11 22.67 12.01 13.71
N LEU A 12 22.57 12.01 12.38
CA LEU A 12 22.99 13.12 11.52
C LEU A 12 21.96 14.26 11.50
N GLU A 13 20.68 13.95 11.34
CA GLU A 13 19.61 14.90 11.11
C GLU A 13 19.03 15.46 12.41
N MET A 14 18.99 14.64 13.47
CA MET A 14 18.41 15.02 14.77
C MET A 14 19.44 15.21 15.87
N HIS A 15 20.72 14.92 15.59
CA HIS A 15 21.81 14.97 16.58
C HIS A 15 21.56 14.13 17.85
N VAL A 16 20.77 13.06 17.72
CA VAL A 16 20.44 12.15 18.83
C VAL A 16 20.98 10.76 18.54
N ASN A 17 21.73 10.20 19.48
CA ASN A 17 22.14 8.81 19.40
C ASN A 17 21.01 7.90 19.89
N VAL A 18 20.54 7.00 19.04
CA VAL A 18 19.43 6.09 19.35
C VAL A 18 19.89 4.65 19.35
N ASN A 19 19.40 3.86 20.30
CA ASN A 19 19.65 2.42 20.33
C ASN A 19 18.96 1.72 19.14
N MET A 20 19.63 0.71 18.58
CA MET A 20 19.11 -0.16 17.53
C MET A 20 17.75 -0.79 17.83
N ILE A 21 17.44 -1.09 19.10
CA ILE A 21 16.12 -1.59 19.51
C ILE A 21 15.03 -0.55 19.21
N ARG A 22 15.30 0.74 19.47
CA ARG A 22 14.37 1.84 19.18
C ARG A 22 14.16 1.99 17.66
N CYS A 23 15.23 1.93 16.87
CA CYS A 23 15.14 1.92 15.41
C CYS A 23 14.29 0.75 14.89
N ARG A 24 14.44 -0.45 15.47
CA ARG A 24 13.64 -1.63 15.10
C ARG A 24 12.16 -1.43 15.39
N ARG A 25 11.82 -0.91 16.59
CA ARG A 25 10.43 -0.64 17.00
C ARG A 25 9.78 0.37 16.07
N VAL A 26 10.44 1.50 15.81
CA VAL A 26 9.90 2.54 14.90
C VAL A 26 9.72 1.99 13.49
N LYS A 27 10.70 1.26 12.95
CA LYS A 27 10.58 0.64 11.63
C LYS A 27 9.37 -0.31 11.56
N LYS A 28 9.13 -1.09 12.62
CA LYS A 28 7.94 -1.95 12.72
C LYS A 28 6.66 -1.11 12.73
N MET A 29 6.57 -0.10 13.59
CA MET A 29 5.39 0.79 13.67
C MET A 29 5.05 1.44 12.32
N VAL A 30 6.06 1.96 11.62
CA VAL A 30 5.86 2.56 10.28
C VAL A 30 5.32 1.52 9.30
N LYS A 31 5.89 0.31 9.30
CA LYS A 31 5.41 -0.78 8.43
C LYS A 31 3.97 -1.19 8.76
N ASP A 32 3.65 -1.33 10.04
CA ASP A 32 2.33 -1.74 10.51
C ASP A 32 1.29 -0.65 10.16
N ASN A 33 1.63 0.64 10.32
CA ASN A 33 0.79 1.76 9.90
C ASN A 33 0.55 1.78 8.38
N LEU A 34 1.60 1.58 7.58
CA LEU A 34 1.47 1.47 6.12
C LEU A 34 0.58 0.29 5.71
N ALA A 35 0.74 -0.87 6.36
CA ALA A 35 -0.10 -2.04 6.09
C ALA A 35 -1.57 -1.80 6.45
N GLY A 36 -1.84 -1.18 7.62
CA GLY A 36 -3.20 -0.80 8.02
C GLY A 36 -3.85 0.20 7.06
N ASN A 37 -3.07 1.17 6.57
CA ASN A 37 -3.57 2.13 5.59
C ASN A 37 -3.94 1.46 4.26
N PHE A 38 -3.15 0.51 3.76
CA PHE A 38 -3.50 -0.23 2.55
C PHE A 38 -4.79 -1.05 2.70
N VAL A 39 -5.01 -1.70 3.85
CA VAL A 39 -6.25 -2.45 4.08
C VAL A 39 -7.47 -1.51 4.01
N GLN A 40 -7.40 -0.33 4.61
CA GLN A 40 -8.50 0.64 4.58
C GLN A 40 -8.68 1.31 3.21
N GLU A 41 -7.59 1.76 2.58
CA GLU A 41 -7.63 2.42 1.27
C GLU A 41 -8.13 1.49 0.16
N PHE A 42 -7.87 0.19 0.26
CA PHE A 42 -8.24 -0.79 -0.76
C PHE A 42 -9.43 -1.67 -0.39
N ALA A 43 -10.01 -1.57 0.82
CA ALA A 43 -11.18 -2.38 1.23
C ALA A 43 -12.32 -2.29 0.21
N MET A 44 -12.75 -1.07 -0.13
CA MET A 44 -13.83 -0.85 -1.12
C MET A 44 -13.48 -1.41 -2.51
N SER A 45 -12.20 -1.41 -2.87
CA SER A 45 -11.74 -1.98 -4.14
C SER A 45 -11.81 -3.50 -4.17
N TRP A 46 -11.47 -4.14 -3.04
CA TRP A 46 -11.60 -5.59 -2.87
C TRP A 46 -13.06 -6.02 -2.87
N ASP A 47 -13.93 -5.32 -2.13
CA ASP A 47 -15.37 -5.57 -2.11
C ASP A 47 -15.96 -5.45 -3.53
N TYR A 48 -15.57 -4.41 -4.27
CA TYR A 48 -15.99 -4.23 -5.66
C TYR A 48 -15.47 -5.33 -6.61
N ALA A 49 -14.21 -5.76 -6.44
CA ALA A 49 -13.64 -6.83 -7.23
C ALA A 49 -14.37 -8.17 -6.98
N ASP A 50 -14.71 -8.45 -5.71
CA ASP A 50 -15.46 -9.64 -5.33
C ASP A 50 -16.89 -9.62 -5.90
N GLU A 51 -17.60 -8.48 -5.84
CA GLU A 51 -18.89 -8.33 -6.51
C GLU A 51 -18.81 -8.62 -8.01
N LEU A 52 -17.78 -8.09 -8.69
CA LEU A 52 -17.60 -8.30 -10.12
C LEU A 52 -17.31 -9.76 -10.45
N ARG A 53 -16.55 -10.47 -9.58
CA ARG A 53 -16.24 -11.89 -9.73
C ARG A 53 -17.49 -12.76 -9.58
N LEU A 54 -18.39 -12.38 -8.67
CA LEU A 54 -19.68 -13.05 -8.47
C LEU A 54 -20.62 -12.83 -9.65
N LYS A 55 -20.70 -11.60 -10.19
CA LYS A 55 -21.58 -11.25 -11.31
C LYS A 55 -21.09 -11.80 -12.65
N ASN A 56 -19.78 -11.90 -12.85
CA ASN A 56 -19.17 -12.36 -14.10
C ASN A 56 -18.21 -13.53 -13.85
N PRO A 57 -18.75 -14.70 -13.47
CA PRO A 57 -17.93 -15.88 -13.26
C PRO A 57 -17.23 -16.25 -14.58
N ARG A 58 -15.91 -16.50 -14.52
CA ARG A 58 -14.98 -16.76 -15.64
C ARG A 58 -14.41 -15.54 -16.36
N SER A 59 -14.81 -14.31 -16.03
CA SER A 59 -14.15 -13.13 -16.57
C SER A 59 -12.86 -12.80 -15.79
N THR A 60 -11.84 -12.35 -16.51
CA THR A 60 -10.64 -11.77 -15.88
C THR A 60 -10.90 -10.29 -15.63
N ILE A 61 -10.92 -9.90 -14.35
CA ILE A 61 -11.10 -8.52 -13.93
C ILE A 61 -9.72 -7.93 -13.64
N LYS A 62 -9.36 -6.85 -14.33
CA LYS A 62 -8.16 -6.07 -14.04
C LYS A 62 -8.58 -4.71 -13.52
N MET A 63 -8.13 -4.36 -12.32
CA MET A 63 -8.35 -3.04 -11.75
C MET A 63 -7.08 -2.21 -11.89
N GLU A 64 -7.19 -1.06 -12.53
CA GLU A 64 -6.09 -0.12 -12.70
C GLU A 64 -6.28 1.06 -11.76
N VAL A 65 -5.23 1.39 -10.99
CA VAL A 65 -5.22 2.53 -10.08
C VAL A 65 -4.35 3.60 -10.71
N ASN A 66 -4.97 4.73 -11.08
CA ASN A 66 -4.26 5.87 -11.62
C ASN A 66 -4.21 7.00 -10.58
N ARG A 67 -3.07 7.66 -10.47
CA ARG A 67 -2.93 8.90 -9.70
C ARG A 67 -2.40 9.97 -10.66
N VAL A 68 -3.00 11.17 -10.61
CA VAL A 68 -2.54 12.30 -11.43
C VAL A 68 -1.24 12.87 -10.84
N THR A 69 -1.16 12.92 -9.51
CA THR A 69 0.05 13.22 -8.73
C THR A 69 0.14 12.29 -7.50
N PRO A 70 1.31 12.12 -6.86
CA PRO A 70 1.46 11.26 -5.68
C PRO A 70 0.51 11.62 -4.52
N GLU A 71 0.19 12.90 -4.38
CA GLU A 71 -0.68 13.47 -3.34
C GLU A 71 -2.16 13.43 -3.72
N SER A 72 -2.49 13.20 -4.99
CA SER A 72 -3.88 13.14 -5.46
C SER A 72 -4.58 11.85 -5.01
N PRO A 73 -5.90 11.90 -4.75
CA PRO A 73 -6.69 10.71 -4.49
C PRO A 73 -6.59 9.71 -5.65
N PRO A 74 -6.55 8.39 -5.37
CA PRO A 74 -6.52 7.37 -6.41
C PRO A 74 -7.81 7.37 -7.23
N HIS A 75 -7.67 7.35 -8.55
CA HIS A 75 -8.75 7.13 -9.50
C HIS A 75 -8.73 5.67 -9.95
N PHE A 76 -9.82 4.95 -9.67
CA PHE A 76 -9.95 3.55 -10.01
C PHE A 76 -10.63 3.40 -11.37
N LYS A 77 -9.96 2.74 -12.32
CA LYS A 77 -10.54 2.40 -13.62
C LYS A 77 -10.69 0.88 -13.73
N ARG A 78 -11.91 0.45 -14.05
CA ARG A 78 -12.20 -0.96 -14.35
C ARG A 78 -11.78 -1.28 -15.79
N VAL A 79 -11.00 -2.33 -15.97
CA VAL A 79 -10.75 -2.96 -17.26
C VAL A 79 -11.23 -4.41 -17.18
N SER A 80 -12.39 -4.68 -17.78
CA SER A 80 -12.95 -6.02 -17.85
C SER A 80 -12.58 -6.67 -19.18
N TYR A 81 -11.98 -7.86 -19.15
CA TYR A 81 -11.78 -8.67 -20.34
C TYR A 81 -12.83 -9.78 -20.36
N TRP A 82 -13.73 -9.72 -21.34
CA TRP A 82 -14.58 -10.85 -21.68
C TRP A 82 -13.74 -11.81 -22.52
N LEU A 83 -13.39 -12.98 -21.96
CA LEU A 83 -13.00 -14.11 -22.80
C LEU A 83 -14.27 -14.52 -23.56
N LEU A 84 -14.37 -14.10 -24.82
CA LEU A 84 -15.25 -14.74 -25.79
C LEU A 84 -14.74 -16.18 -25.93
N LEU A 85 -15.41 -17.10 -25.24
CA LEU A 85 -15.43 -18.52 -25.61
C LEU A 85 -16.77 -18.78 -26.30
#